data_AF-A0A9R1CMT2-F1
#
_entry.id   AF-A0A9R1CMT2-F1
#
_cell.length_a   1.000
_cell.length_b   1.000
_cell.length_c   1.000
_cell.angle_alpha   90.00
_cell.angle_beta   90.00
_cell.angle_gamma   90.00
#
_symmetry.space_group_name_H-M   'P 1'
#
loop_
_entity.id
_entity.type
_entity.pdbx_description
1 polymer ?
#
loop_
_entity_poly.entity_id
_entity_poly.type
_entity_poly.pdbx_seq_one_letter_code
_entity_poly.pdbx_strand_id
1 'polypeptide(L)'
;MAPPHHPLRRISTGSLSSLARSTDKNTSSPSGLEFLQPAMTDLADEAATLSANTSQMTTLHEALGTFNEAFAAYLYALKMNAFCVEWPEAPNELSFSRAESLQSKITVSWGCYAANVLITKKKQNRPLLHQTHQFRSIRVRARGIEGE
;
A
#
# COMPACT_ATOMS: atom_id res chain seq x y z
N MET A 1 -10.09 29.56 -23.63
CA MET A 1 -10.36 28.11 -23.69
C MET A 1 -9.58 27.56 -24.87
N ALA A 2 -8.40 26.97 -24.64
CA ALA A 2 -7.59 26.40 -25.73
C ALA A 2 -8.24 25.08 -26.21
N PRO A 3 -8.27 24.80 -27.53
CA PRO A 3 -8.89 23.59 -28.05
C PRO A 3 -8.12 22.33 -27.58
N PRO A 4 -8.80 21.17 -27.47
CA PRO A 4 -8.17 19.92 -27.06
C PRO A 4 -7.11 19.48 -28.07
N HIS A 5 -5.88 19.29 -27.60
CA HIS A 5 -4.75 18.87 -28.41
C HIS A 5 -4.95 17.43 -28.88
N HIS A 6 -5.11 17.26 -30.19
CA HIS A 6 -5.03 15.97 -30.85
C HIS A 6 -3.69 15.27 -30.54
N PRO A 7 -3.69 13.96 -30.26
CA PRO A 7 -2.45 13.22 -30.05
C PRO A 7 -1.59 13.32 -31.32
N LEU A 8 -0.29 13.67 -31.12
CA LEU A 8 0.72 13.86 -32.17
C LEU A 8 0.46 12.95 -33.35
N ARG A 9 -0.07 13.52 -34.45
CA ARG A 9 -0.44 12.70 -35.60
C ARG A 9 0.87 12.29 -36.25
N ARG A 10 1.23 11.02 -36.15
CA ARG A 10 2.51 10.50 -36.63
C ARG A 10 2.70 10.86 -38.10
N ILE A 11 3.50 11.90 -38.38
CA ILE A 11 4.02 12.18 -39.71
C ILE A 11 4.95 11.03 -40.09
N SER A 12 4.39 10.01 -40.73
CA SER A 12 5.17 8.92 -41.28
C SER A 12 6.00 9.50 -42.43
N THR A 13 7.30 9.29 -42.39
CA THR A 13 8.27 9.72 -43.40
C THR A 13 7.92 9.29 -44.84
N GLY A 14 7.00 8.33 -45.01
CA GLY A 14 6.43 7.95 -46.31
C GLY A 14 5.33 8.86 -46.87
N SER A 15 4.69 9.70 -46.04
CA SER A 15 3.57 10.56 -46.47
C SER A 15 4.03 11.74 -47.34
N LEU A 16 5.19 12.35 -47.03
CA LEU A 16 5.72 13.49 -47.78
C LEU A 16 6.08 13.11 -49.23
N SER A 17 6.72 11.94 -49.41
CA SER A 17 7.04 11.41 -50.75
C SER A 17 5.77 11.05 -51.55
N SER A 18 4.69 10.64 -50.87
CA SER A 18 3.40 10.36 -51.52
C SER A 18 2.61 11.64 -51.85
N LEU A 19 2.73 12.69 -51.03
CA LEU A 19 2.16 14.03 -51.27
C LEU A 19 2.85 14.73 -52.45
N ALA A 20 4.18 14.66 -52.52
CA ALA A 20 4.96 15.19 -53.64
C ALA A 20 4.57 14.53 -54.97
N ARG A 21 4.45 13.19 -54.98
CA ARG A 21 4.05 12.41 -56.17
C ARG A 21 2.59 12.63 -56.60
N SER A 22 1.70 12.98 -55.68
CA SER A 22 0.29 13.25 -56.01
C SER A 22 0.08 14.68 -56.54
N THR A 23 0.94 15.62 -56.15
CA THR A 23 0.88 17.03 -56.56
C THR A 23 1.59 17.32 -57.90
N ASP A 24 2.51 16.45 -58.34
CA ASP A 24 3.19 16.54 -59.65
C ASP A 24 2.21 16.62 -60.85
N LYS A 25 0.97 16.15 -60.68
CA LYS A 25 -0.12 16.31 -61.67
C LYS A 25 -0.72 17.73 -61.78
N ASN A 26 -0.44 18.64 -60.84
CA ASN A 26 -0.99 19.99 -60.80
C ASN A 26 0.10 21.03 -61.14
N THR A 27 0.39 21.20 -62.43
CA THR A 27 1.54 21.95 -62.95
C THR A 27 1.33 23.48 -63.03
N SER A 28 0.45 24.06 -62.21
CA SER A 28 0.04 25.47 -62.35
C SER A 28 0.72 26.46 -61.41
N SER A 29 1.55 26.02 -60.46
CA SER A 29 2.22 26.93 -59.51
C SER A 29 3.65 27.28 -59.93
N PRO A 30 4.04 28.58 -59.90
CA PRO A 30 5.29 29.08 -60.49
C PRO A 30 6.57 28.61 -59.79
N SER A 31 6.46 27.97 -58.62
CA SER A 31 7.61 27.55 -57.81
C SER A 31 7.66 26.04 -57.54
N GLY A 32 6.63 25.26 -57.90
CA GLY A 32 6.59 23.80 -57.69
C GLY A 32 6.68 23.30 -56.24
N LEU A 33 6.81 24.21 -55.26
CA LEU A 33 6.98 23.90 -53.82
C LEU A 33 5.68 24.03 -53.01
N GLU A 34 4.56 24.33 -53.66
CA GLU A 34 3.26 24.50 -53.00
C GLU A 34 2.84 23.26 -52.20
N PHE A 35 3.28 22.06 -52.59
CA PHE A 35 3.03 20.81 -51.89
C PHE A 35 3.63 20.78 -50.46
N LEU A 36 4.65 21.59 -50.17
CA LEU A 36 5.26 21.67 -48.85
C LEU A 36 4.52 22.59 -47.90
N GLN A 37 3.67 23.49 -48.43
CA GLN A 37 2.98 24.47 -47.61
C GLN A 37 2.08 23.81 -46.54
N PRO A 38 1.27 22.76 -46.84
CA PRO A 38 0.52 22.02 -45.82
C PRO A 38 1.42 21.30 -44.80
N ALA A 39 2.54 20.73 -45.25
CA ALA A 39 3.46 20.02 -44.37
C ALA A 39 4.21 20.96 -43.41
N MET A 40 4.55 22.16 -43.87
CA MET A 40 5.18 23.20 -43.04
C MET A 40 4.19 23.83 -42.06
N THR A 41 2.93 24.03 -42.45
CA THR A 41 1.90 24.50 -41.52
C THR A 41 1.62 23.48 -40.43
N ASP A 42 1.54 22.19 -40.79
CA ASP A 42 1.34 21.12 -39.81
C ASP A 42 2.56 20.98 -38.87
N LEU A 43 3.78 21.07 -39.42
CA LEU A 43 5.00 21.05 -38.60
C LEU A 43 5.05 22.23 -37.63
N ALA A 44 4.62 23.42 -38.06
CA ALA A 44 4.60 24.60 -37.21
C ALA A 44 3.60 24.45 -36.04
N ASP A 45 2.42 23.86 -36.29
CA ASP A 45 1.43 23.57 -35.24
C ASP A 45 1.93 22.52 -34.24
N GLU A 46 2.59 21.46 -34.73
CA GLU A 46 3.17 20.42 -33.88
C GLU A 46 4.38 20.95 -33.07
N ALA A 47 5.21 21.82 -33.67
CA ALA A 47 6.29 22.50 -32.97
C ALA A 47 5.76 23.46 -31.89
N ALA A 48 4.65 24.16 -32.17
CA ALA A 48 3.96 24.99 -31.17
C ALA A 48 3.44 24.13 -30.02
N THR A 49 2.83 22.99 -30.31
CA THR A 49 2.36 22.02 -29.30
C THR A 49 3.52 21.47 -28.46
N LEU A 50 4.65 21.11 -29.09
CA LEU A 50 5.85 20.66 -28.38
C LEU A 50 6.42 21.76 -27.47
N SER A 51 6.44 23.01 -27.92
CA SER A 51 6.92 24.13 -27.12
C SER A 51 6.06 24.36 -25.88
N ALA A 52 4.73 24.21 -26.01
CA ALA A 52 3.80 24.29 -24.90
C ALA A 52 4.04 23.15 -23.89
N ASN A 53 4.21 21.91 -24.36
CA ASN A 53 4.53 20.76 -23.51
C ASN A 53 5.88 20.93 -22.78
N THR A 54 6.88 21.46 -23.47
CA THR A 54 8.20 21.75 -22.87
C THR A 54 8.08 22.82 -21.80
N SER A 55 7.31 23.88 -22.04
CA SER A 55 7.01 24.90 -21.03
C SER A 55 6.31 24.32 -19.80
N GLN A 56 5.39 23.37 -19.98
CA GLN A 56 4.75 22.69 -18.85
C GLN A 56 5.75 21.86 -18.05
N MET A 57 6.66 21.14 -18.72
CA MET A 57 7.74 20.40 -18.04
C MET A 57 8.66 21.33 -17.26
N THR A 58 8.98 22.53 -17.78
CA THR A 58 9.78 23.51 -17.03
C THR A 58 9.07 23.99 -15.77
N THR A 59 7.75 24.21 -15.83
CA THR A 59 6.96 24.56 -14.63
C THR A 59 6.95 23.44 -13.60
N LEU A 60 6.86 22.18 -14.02
CA LEU A 60 6.96 21.03 -13.11
C LEU A 60 8.35 20.94 -12.45
N HIS A 61 9.40 21.24 -13.22
CA HIS A 61 10.76 21.27 -12.69
C HIS A 61 10.94 22.36 -11.62
N GLU A 62 10.42 23.55 -11.87
CA GLU A 62 10.42 24.64 -10.90
C GLU A 62 9.66 24.26 -9.62
N ALA A 63 8.48 23.65 -9.75
CA ALA A 63 7.69 23.18 -8.62
C ALA A 63 8.42 22.13 -7.76
N LEU A 64 9.16 21.21 -8.39
CA LEU A 64 10.02 20.26 -7.66
C LEU A 64 11.19 20.94 -6.95
N GLY A 65 11.75 21.99 -7.55
CA GLY A 65 12.77 22.82 -6.91
C GLY A 65 12.25 23.45 -5.62
N THR A 66 11.12 24.15 -5.69
CA THR A 66 10.47 24.77 -4.52
C THR A 66 10.05 23.73 -3.47
N PHE A 67 9.55 22.57 -3.90
CA PHE A 67 9.21 21.47 -3.00
C PHE A 67 10.45 20.95 -2.24
N ASN A 68 11.56 20.72 -2.93
CA ASN A 68 12.78 20.22 -2.31
C ASN A 68 13.37 21.22 -1.31
N GLU A 69 13.32 22.52 -1.62
CA GLU A 69 13.73 23.56 -0.68
C GLU A 69 12.85 23.57 0.58
N ALA A 70 11.52 23.56 0.42
CA ALA A 70 10.59 23.52 1.54
C ALA A 70 10.73 22.24 2.38
N PHE A 71 10.93 21.09 1.73
CA PHE A 71 11.12 19.81 2.41
C PHE A 71 12.45 19.76 3.17
N ALA A 72 13.53 20.29 2.60
CA ALA A 72 14.81 20.41 3.29
C ALA A 72 14.72 21.34 4.51
N ALA A 73 14.04 22.50 4.38
CA ALA A 73 13.78 23.40 5.50
C ALA A 73 12.95 22.73 6.60
N TYR A 74 11.93 21.96 6.22
CA TYR A 74 11.12 21.18 7.17
C TYR A 74 11.95 20.14 7.92
N LEU A 75 12.76 19.34 7.23
CA LEU A 75 13.65 18.37 7.87
C LEU A 75 14.69 19.05 8.76
N TYR A 76 15.20 20.22 8.37
CA TYR A 76 16.12 20.99 9.20
C TYR A 76 15.45 21.47 10.49
N ALA A 77 14.24 22.02 10.41
CA ALA A 77 13.46 22.43 11.57
C ALA A 77 13.16 21.24 12.48
N LEU A 78 12.78 20.08 11.93
CA LEU A 78 12.58 18.85 12.69
C LEU A 78 13.87 18.40 13.37
N LYS A 79 15.01 18.45 12.69
CA LYS A 79 16.32 18.15 13.26
C LYS A 79 16.67 19.08 14.41
N MET A 80 16.42 20.39 14.27
CA MET A 80 16.65 21.35 15.35
C MET A 80 15.71 21.10 16.54
N ASN A 81 14.43 20.81 16.29
CA ASN A 81 13.48 20.45 17.32
C ASN A 81 13.89 19.17 18.06
N ALA A 82 14.45 18.18 17.35
CA ALA A 82 14.95 16.94 17.96
C ALA A 82 16.17 17.16 18.89
N PHE A 83 16.95 18.23 18.69
CA PHE A 83 18.05 18.58 19.60
C PHE A 83 17.60 19.42 20.81
N CYS A 84 16.54 20.22 20.65
CA CYS A 84 16.08 21.15 21.67
C CYS A 84 15.01 20.58 22.60
N VAL A 85 14.44 19.40 22.30
CA VAL A 85 13.44 18.74 23.14
C VAL A 85 14.05 17.53 23.81
N GLU A 86 14.33 17.65 25.10
CA GLU A 86 14.65 16.52 25.96
C GLU A 86 13.39 15.67 26.11
N TRP A 87 13.40 14.44 25.58
CA TRP A 87 12.27 13.52 25.67
C TRP A 87 12.43 12.70 26.96
N PRO A 88 11.67 12.98 28.05
CA PRO A 88 11.88 12.31 29.34
C PRO A 88 11.58 10.80 29.29
N GLU A 89 10.69 10.38 28.38
CA GLU A 89 10.39 8.97 28.09
C GLU A 89 11.35 8.36 27.05
N ALA A 90 12.50 8.97 26.77
CA ALA A 90 13.46 8.44 25.82
C ALA A 90 13.97 7.09 26.36
N PRO A 91 14.16 6.07 25.50
CA PRO A 91 14.67 4.78 25.93
C PRO A 91 16.06 4.93 26.56
N ASN A 92 16.10 4.98 27.88
CA ASN A 92 17.33 4.96 28.66
C ASN A 92 17.65 3.51 29.05
N GLU A 93 18.92 3.22 29.37
CA GLU A 93 19.36 1.89 29.79
C GLU A 93 18.52 1.35 30.97
N LEU A 94 18.15 2.24 31.91
CA LEU A 94 17.28 1.89 33.03
C LEU A 94 15.87 1.47 32.59
N SER A 95 15.35 2.03 31.49
CA SER A 95 14.05 1.70 30.91
C SER A 95 14.09 0.36 30.21
N PHE A 96 15.20 0.03 29.53
CA PHE A 96 15.41 -1.31 28.97
C PHE A 96 15.50 -2.39 30.06
N SER A 97 16.27 -2.14 31.14
CA SER A 97 16.32 -3.07 32.28
C SER A 97 14.97 -3.21 32.98
N ARG A 98 14.20 -2.11 33.10
CA ARG A 98 12.83 -2.16 33.62
C ARG A 98 11.90 -2.96 32.70
N ALA A 99 12.00 -2.82 31.38
CA ALA A 99 11.18 -3.55 30.42
C ALA A 99 11.37 -5.07 30.54
N GLU A 100 12.60 -5.56 30.67
CA GLU A 100 12.89 -6.98 30.91
C GLU A 100 12.29 -7.47 32.25
N SER A 101 12.43 -6.65 33.30
CA SER A 101 11.84 -6.95 34.61
C SER A 101 10.30 -6.96 34.60
N LEU A 102 9.67 -6.16 33.74
CA LEU A 102 8.22 -6.12 33.57
C LEU A 102 7.75 -7.32 32.75
N GLN A 103 8.49 -7.69 31.71
CA GLN A 103 8.16 -8.83 30.84
C GLN A 103 8.22 -10.16 31.60
N SER A 104 9.20 -10.32 32.49
CA SER A 104 9.26 -11.46 33.42
C SER A 104 8.10 -11.47 34.42
N LYS A 105 7.78 -10.34 35.06
CA LYS A 105 6.65 -10.21 36.00
C LYS A 105 5.29 -10.50 35.34
N ILE A 106 5.10 -10.00 34.12
CA ILE A 106 3.91 -10.26 33.31
C ILE A 106 3.82 -11.76 33.03
N THR A 107 4.88 -12.38 32.51
CA THR A 107 4.88 -13.82 32.20
C THR A 107 4.55 -14.68 33.43
N VAL A 108 5.12 -14.36 34.59
CA VAL A 108 4.85 -15.07 35.86
C VAL A 108 3.39 -14.85 36.31
N SER A 109 2.89 -13.62 36.21
CA SER A 109 1.51 -13.28 36.57
C SER A 109 0.49 -14.03 35.71
N TRP A 110 0.66 -14.00 34.38
CA TRP A 110 -0.22 -14.71 33.45
C TRP A 110 -0.12 -16.23 33.60
N GLY A 111 1.08 -16.77 33.86
CA GLY A 111 1.27 -18.19 34.18
C GLY A 111 0.57 -18.62 35.46
N CYS A 112 0.63 -17.81 36.52
CA CYS A 112 -0.06 -18.08 37.78
C CYS A 112 -1.59 -17.96 37.63
N TYR A 113 -2.07 -17.01 36.82
CA TYR A 113 -3.49 -16.87 36.48
C TYR A 113 -4.01 -18.08 35.69
N ALA A 114 -3.28 -18.51 34.66
CA ALA A 114 -3.63 -19.68 33.85
C ALA A 114 -3.63 -20.97 34.69
N ALA A 115 -2.66 -21.15 35.59
CA ALA A 115 -2.63 -22.28 36.52
C ALA A 115 -3.85 -22.28 37.46
N ASN A 116 -4.24 -21.14 38.01
CA ASN A 116 -5.44 -21.03 38.85
C ASN A 116 -6.74 -21.33 38.07
N VAL A 117 -6.84 -20.89 36.82
CA VAL A 117 -7.98 -21.22 35.94
C VAL A 117 -8.04 -22.72 35.64
N LEU A 118 -6.90 -23.37 35.40
CA LEU A 118 -6.83 -24.82 35.20
C LEU A 118 -7.19 -25.60 36.48
N ILE A 119 -6.71 -25.16 37.65
CA ILE A 119 -7.02 -25.78 38.95
C ILE A 119 -8.52 -25.65 39.26
N THR A 120 -9.12 -24.49 39.01
CA THR A 120 -10.57 -24.27 39.24
C THR A 120 -11.42 -25.11 38.29
N LYS A 121 -11.04 -25.25 37.02
CA LYS A 121 -11.70 -26.17 36.07
C LYS A 121 -11.56 -27.64 36.51
N LYS A 122 -10.40 -28.07 37.02
CA LYS A 122 -10.23 -29.43 37.58
C LYS A 122 -11.06 -29.67 38.84
N LYS A 123 -11.23 -28.65 39.70
CA LYS A 123 -12.04 -28.74 40.93
C LYS A 123 -13.54 -28.88 40.61
N GLN A 124 -14.02 -28.22 39.54
CA GLN A 124 -15.41 -28.29 39.11
C GLN A 124 -15.75 -29.61 38.39
N ASN A 125 -14.77 -30.28 37.76
CA ASN A 125 -14.97 -31.51 37.01
C ASN A 125 -14.64 -32.80 37.81
N ARG A 126 -14.65 -32.74 39.15
CA ARG A 126 -14.56 -33.95 39.99
C ARG A 126 -15.95 -34.57 40.14
N PRO A 127 -16.25 -35.73 39.53
CA PRO A 127 -17.52 -36.41 39.76
C PRO A 127 -17.60 -36.85 41.24
N LEU A 128 -18.76 -36.57 41.86
CA LEU A 128 -19.11 -36.99 43.21
C LEU A 128 -19.14 -38.52 43.30
N LEU A 129 -18.03 -39.12 43.70
CA LEU A 129 -17.90 -40.57 43.93
C LEU A 129 -18.42 -40.93 45.33
N HIS A 130 -19.68 -40.56 45.62
CA HIS A 130 -20.34 -40.93 46.87
C HIS A 130 -21.86 -41.06 46.74
N GLN A 131 -22.36 -41.76 45.71
CA GLN A 131 -23.77 -42.18 45.71
C GLN A 131 -24.11 -43.33 44.74
N THR A 132 -23.40 -44.45 44.81
CA THR A 132 -23.86 -45.70 44.14
C THR A 132 -23.95 -46.85 45.13
N HIS A 133 -24.89 -46.75 46.06
CA HIS A 133 -25.27 -47.88 46.93
C HIS A 133 -26.76 -48.25 46.88
N GLN A 134 -27.53 -47.75 45.89
CA GLN A 134 -28.99 -47.95 45.84
C GLN A 134 -29.57 -48.60 44.57
N PHE A 135 -28.75 -49.13 43.65
CA PHE A 135 -29.23 -49.97 42.54
C PHE A 135 -28.73 -51.41 42.67
N ARG A 136 -29.06 -52.07 43.78
CA ARG A 136 -29.23 -53.54 43.80
C ARG A 136 -30.68 -53.84 43.38
N SER A 137 -30.88 -54.93 42.65
CA SER A 137 -32.19 -55.58 42.38
C SER A 137 -32.88 -55.22 41.07
N ILE A 138 -32.55 -55.96 39.98
CA ILE A 138 -33.50 -56.26 38.88
C ILE A 138 -33.19 -57.58 38.13
N ARG A 139 -32.06 -58.26 38.35
CA ARG A 139 -31.76 -59.55 37.67
C ARG A 139 -31.68 -60.77 38.59
N VAL A 140 -32.56 -60.86 39.59
CA VAL A 140 -32.77 -62.09 40.38
C VAL A 140 -34.26 -62.43 40.39
N ARG A 141 -34.85 -62.79 39.25
CA ARG A 141 -36.11 -63.57 39.20
C ARG A 141 -36.46 -64.07 37.80
N ALA A 142 -35.65 -64.95 37.22
CA ALA A 142 -36.16 -65.85 36.18
C ALA A 142 -35.35 -67.15 36.19
N ARG A 143 -36.05 -68.24 36.54
CA ARG A 143 -35.68 -69.66 36.45
C ARG A 143 -34.87 -70.23 37.62
N GLY A 144 -35.61 -70.66 38.64
CA GLY A 144 -35.36 -71.99 39.22
C GLY A 144 -35.99 -73.07 38.34
N ILE A 145 -35.81 -74.35 38.75
CA ILE A 145 -36.13 -75.63 38.07
C ILE A 145 -34.93 -76.06 37.20
N GLU A 146 -34.11 -77.09 37.42
CA GLU A 146 -34.07 -78.37 38.19
C GLU A 146 -32.60 -78.58 38.68
N GLY A 147 -32.20 -79.37 39.68
CA GLY A 147 -32.77 -80.59 40.26
C GLY A 147 -31.90 -81.81 39.87
N GLU A 148 -31.08 -82.28 40.83
CA GLU A 148 -30.15 -83.44 40.83
C GLU A 148 -28.82 -83.38 40.05
#